data_AF-A0A8C8UAH1-F1
#
_entry.id   AF-A0A8C8UAH1-F1
#
_cell.length_a   1.000
_cell.length_b   1.000
_cell.length_c   1.000
_cell.angle_alpha   90.00
_cell.angle_beta   90.00
_cell.angle_gamma   90.00
#
_symmetry.space_group_name_H-M   'P 1'
#
loop_
_entity.id
_entity.type
_entity.pdbx_description
1 polymer ?
#
loop_
_entity_poly.entity_id
_entity_poly.type
_entity_poly.pdbx_seq_one_letter_code
_entity_poly.pdbx_strand_id
1 'polypeptide(L)'
;KKLEEDMEEQKACWETEMLRLKEHNQKISSENEKLGSRVDQLQAQLSTQEKEMEELVLRDQDMTEQLQRLKDENSQLVLSLTEQKEQQKKLEQTVEKMKQRETTARKKQQELTDENFDLSRKLSDNKIVSDVLKREKERLDRENNILKKENNRLMNYMGLQGDSFPHQMHSSDQGAGRQNPGLVYGNPYSGIQESSAPSPLGMKKCLICSSDFGDGVCDHILEQQQMQTHFLNCPICDEAFPAREKQIFEDHVFCHSL
;
A
#
# COMPACT_ATOMS: atom_id res chain seq x y z
N LYS A 1 -69.16 -7.13 -121.32
CA LYS A 1 -68.33 -8.34 -121.54
C LYS A 1 -66.88 -8.14 -121.12
N LYS A 2 -65.93 -7.67 -121.93
CA LYS A 2 -64.51 -7.61 -121.50
C LYS A 2 -64.25 -6.74 -120.25
N LEU A 3 -64.84 -5.54 -120.22
CA LEU A 3 -64.77 -4.63 -119.06
C LEU A 3 -65.43 -5.19 -117.78
N GLU A 4 -66.36 -6.13 -117.97
CA GLU A 4 -67.19 -6.72 -116.90
C GLU A 4 -66.48 -7.94 -116.30
N GLU A 5 -65.78 -8.71 -117.14
CA GLU A 5 -64.83 -9.74 -116.72
C GLU A 5 -63.64 -9.11 -115.96
N ASP A 6 -63.04 -8.03 -116.46
CA ASP A 6 -61.93 -7.33 -115.79
C ASP A 6 -62.32 -6.77 -114.39
N MET A 7 -63.55 -6.26 -114.28
CA MET A 7 -64.13 -5.78 -113.01
C MET A 7 -64.29 -6.90 -111.98
N GLU A 8 -64.79 -8.06 -112.42
CA GLU A 8 -65.04 -9.18 -111.52
C GLU A 8 -63.75 -9.91 -111.12
N GLU A 9 -62.75 -9.96 -112.01
CA GLU A 9 -61.39 -10.39 -111.67
C GLU A 9 -60.73 -9.47 -110.64
N GLN A 10 -60.85 -8.14 -110.80
CA GLN A 10 -60.36 -7.19 -109.80
C GLN A 10 -61.03 -7.41 -108.44
N LYS A 11 -62.34 -7.56 -108.41
CA LYS A 11 -63.09 -7.81 -107.19
C LYS A 11 -62.66 -9.12 -106.51
N ALA A 12 -62.49 -10.20 -107.26
CA ALA A 12 -61.97 -11.47 -106.75
C ALA A 12 -60.53 -11.32 -106.20
N CYS A 13 -59.67 -10.57 -106.89
CA CYS A 13 -58.32 -10.25 -106.43
C CYS A 13 -58.35 -9.50 -105.08
N TRP A 14 -59.19 -8.45 -104.97
CA TRP A 14 -59.38 -7.71 -103.72
C TRP A 14 -59.93 -8.57 -102.59
N GLU A 15 -60.90 -9.44 -102.86
CA GLU A 15 -61.47 -10.36 -101.86
C GLU A 15 -60.42 -11.34 -101.31
N THR A 16 -59.56 -11.90 -102.17
CA THR A 16 -58.47 -12.79 -101.73
C THR A 16 -57.41 -12.06 -100.90
N GLU A 17 -57.06 -10.82 -101.26
CA GLU A 17 -56.10 -10.01 -100.51
C GLU A 17 -56.68 -9.62 -99.13
N MET A 18 -57.96 -9.29 -99.07
CA MET A 18 -58.66 -9.02 -97.81
C MET A 18 -58.65 -10.25 -96.89
N LEU A 19 -58.91 -11.44 -97.44
CA LEU A 19 -58.86 -12.68 -96.67
C LEU A 19 -57.45 -12.94 -96.09
N ARG A 20 -56.41 -12.78 -96.91
CA ARG A 20 -55.00 -12.91 -96.48
C ARG A 20 -54.64 -11.93 -95.36
N LEU A 21 -55.08 -10.66 -95.46
CA LEU A 21 -54.86 -9.67 -94.41
C LEU A 21 -55.58 -10.01 -93.11
N LYS A 22 -56.80 -10.57 -93.17
CA LYS A 22 -57.51 -11.04 -91.97
C LYS A 22 -56.79 -12.18 -91.28
N GLU A 23 -56.35 -13.19 -92.03
CA GLU A 23 -55.58 -14.31 -91.48
C GLU A 23 -54.27 -13.84 -90.86
N HIS A 24 -53.57 -12.92 -91.53
CA HIS A 24 -52.34 -12.34 -91.01
C HIS A 24 -52.57 -11.55 -89.72
N ASN A 25 -53.61 -10.71 -89.67
CA ASN A 25 -53.98 -9.98 -88.45
C ASN A 25 -54.37 -10.92 -87.31
N GLN A 26 -55.10 -12.00 -87.60
CA GLN A 26 -55.48 -12.99 -86.60
C GLN A 26 -54.24 -13.72 -86.04
N LYS A 27 -53.28 -14.07 -86.91
CA LYS A 27 -52.00 -14.63 -86.49
C LYS A 27 -51.24 -13.68 -85.57
N ILE A 28 -51.07 -12.42 -85.99
CA ILE A 28 -50.39 -11.39 -85.18
C ILE A 28 -51.10 -11.20 -83.84
N SER A 29 -52.44 -11.18 -83.82
CA SER A 29 -53.22 -11.07 -82.58
C SER A 29 -52.92 -12.24 -81.63
N SER A 30 -52.89 -13.47 -82.15
CA SER A 30 -52.57 -14.67 -81.35
C SER A 30 -51.12 -14.68 -80.84
N GLU A 31 -50.18 -14.14 -81.61
CA GLU A 31 -48.78 -14.00 -81.20
C GLU A 31 -48.64 -12.91 -80.14
N ASN A 32 -49.35 -11.80 -80.27
CA ASN A 32 -49.40 -10.74 -79.27
C ASN A 32 -50.00 -11.20 -77.95
N GLU A 33 -51.07 -12.00 -77.96
CA GLU A 33 -51.65 -12.59 -76.74
C GLU A 33 -50.65 -13.52 -76.03
N LYS A 34 -49.91 -14.35 -76.79
CA LYS A 34 -48.85 -15.20 -76.24
C LYS A 34 -47.70 -14.40 -75.65
N LEU A 35 -47.27 -13.34 -76.35
CA LEU A 35 -46.23 -12.44 -75.84
C LEU A 35 -46.70 -11.71 -74.58
N GLY A 36 -47.94 -11.23 -74.55
CA GLY A 36 -48.55 -10.62 -73.35
C GLY A 36 -48.53 -11.56 -72.15
N SER A 37 -49.00 -12.80 -72.32
CA SER A 37 -48.98 -13.82 -71.27
C SER A 37 -47.57 -14.11 -70.74
N ARG A 38 -46.56 -14.09 -71.63
CA ARG A 38 -45.16 -14.30 -71.26
C ARG A 38 -44.57 -13.09 -70.53
N VAL A 39 -44.95 -11.88 -70.92
CA VAL A 39 -44.57 -10.65 -70.21
C VAL A 39 -45.14 -10.66 -68.80
N ASP A 40 -46.42 -11.01 -68.62
CA ASP A 40 -47.05 -11.10 -67.29
C ASP A 40 -46.35 -12.14 -66.40
N GLN A 41 -46.00 -13.29 -66.97
CA GLN A 41 -45.26 -14.34 -66.25
C GLN A 41 -43.87 -13.84 -65.81
N LEU A 42 -43.12 -13.18 -66.70
CA LEU A 42 -41.81 -12.63 -66.37
C LEU A 42 -41.93 -11.52 -65.32
N GLN A 43 -42.97 -10.70 -65.38
CA GLN A 43 -43.20 -9.63 -64.41
C GLN A 43 -43.51 -10.19 -63.01
N ALA A 44 -44.27 -11.27 -62.92
CA ALA A 44 -44.51 -11.97 -61.65
C ALA A 44 -43.22 -12.61 -61.08
N GLN A 45 -42.39 -13.19 -61.95
CA GLN A 45 -41.09 -13.77 -61.54
C GLN A 45 -40.13 -12.69 -61.03
N LEU A 46 -40.00 -11.58 -61.75
CA LEU A 46 -39.15 -10.46 -61.33
C LEU A 46 -39.61 -9.88 -59.99
N SER A 47 -40.92 -9.70 -59.81
CA SER A 47 -41.46 -9.20 -58.52
C SER A 47 -41.21 -10.17 -57.36
N THR A 48 -41.21 -11.49 -57.62
CA THR A 48 -40.89 -12.49 -56.59
C THR A 48 -39.41 -12.44 -56.23
N GLN A 49 -38.53 -12.40 -57.23
CA GLN A 49 -37.08 -12.30 -57.01
C GLN A 49 -36.67 -10.99 -56.31
N GLU A 50 -37.34 -9.87 -56.64
CA GLU A 50 -37.11 -8.59 -55.99
C GLU A 50 -37.40 -8.68 -54.48
N LYS A 51 -38.53 -9.29 -54.09
CA LYS A 51 -38.87 -9.50 -52.68
C LYS A 51 -37.89 -10.43 -51.96
N GLU A 52 -37.48 -11.53 -52.61
CA GLU A 52 -36.48 -12.44 -52.03
C GLU A 52 -35.14 -11.72 -51.82
N MET A 53 -34.74 -10.86 -52.76
CA MET A 53 -33.53 -10.05 -52.65
C MET A 53 -33.65 -9.01 -51.52
N GLU A 54 -34.80 -8.34 -51.37
CA GLU A 54 -35.04 -7.42 -50.25
C GLU A 54 -34.94 -8.13 -48.89
N GLU A 55 -35.54 -9.31 -48.75
CA GLU A 55 -35.43 -10.10 -47.52
C GLU A 55 -33.98 -10.51 -47.21
N LEU A 56 -33.21 -10.91 -48.23
CA LEU A 56 -31.80 -11.23 -48.06
C LEU A 56 -30.98 -10.03 -47.61
N VAL A 57 -31.21 -8.85 -48.22
CA VAL A 57 -30.52 -7.61 -47.84
C VAL A 57 -30.83 -7.24 -46.39
N LEU A 58 -32.09 -7.35 -45.96
CA LEU A 58 -32.47 -7.08 -44.57
C LEU A 58 -31.81 -8.05 -43.58
N ARG A 59 -31.75 -9.35 -43.93
CA ARG A 59 -31.05 -10.35 -43.11
C ARG A 59 -29.56 -10.08 -43.01
N ASP A 60 -28.91 -9.72 -44.11
CA ASP A 60 -27.48 -9.39 -44.14
C ASP A 60 -27.18 -8.14 -43.30
N GLN A 61 -28.06 -7.13 -43.34
CA GLN A 61 -27.95 -5.94 -42.50
C GLN A 61 -28.04 -6.31 -41.01
N ASP A 62 -29.08 -7.05 -40.59
CA ASP A 62 -29.22 -7.47 -39.19
C ASP A 62 -28.04 -8.33 -38.72
N MET A 63 -27.57 -9.27 -39.55
CA MET A 63 -26.40 -10.10 -39.23
C MET A 63 -25.13 -9.25 -39.08
N THR A 64 -24.96 -8.23 -39.93
CA THR A 64 -23.83 -7.29 -39.83
C THR A 64 -23.89 -6.47 -38.54
N GLU A 65 -25.08 -6.01 -38.13
CA GLU A 65 -25.26 -5.31 -36.87
C GLU A 65 -24.98 -6.21 -35.65
N GLN A 66 -25.44 -7.45 -35.68
CA GLN A 66 -25.14 -8.44 -34.63
C GLN A 66 -23.63 -8.68 -34.51
N LEU A 67 -22.93 -8.85 -35.64
CA LEU A 67 -21.48 -9.01 -35.65
C LEU A 67 -20.75 -7.79 -35.09
N GLN A 68 -21.23 -6.59 -35.40
CA GLN A 68 -20.66 -5.36 -34.86
C GLN A 68 -20.85 -5.26 -33.34
N ARG A 69 -22.04 -5.59 -32.82
CA ARG A 69 -22.29 -5.65 -31.36
C ARG A 69 -21.36 -6.64 -30.67
N LEU A 70 -21.25 -7.86 -31.20
CA LEU A 70 -20.36 -8.88 -30.64
C LEU A 70 -18.88 -8.45 -30.67
N LYS A 71 -18.46 -7.74 -31.72
CA LYS A 71 -17.10 -7.19 -31.83
C LYS A 71 -16.84 -6.14 -30.75
N ASP A 72 -17.81 -5.27 -30.49
CA ASP A 72 -17.70 -4.23 -29.47
C ASP A 72 -17.70 -4.83 -28.06
N GLU A 73 -18.58 -5.80 -27.78
CA GLU A 73 -18.59 -6.57 -26.53
C GLU A 73 -17.27 -7.31 -26.29
N ASN A 74 -16.73 -7.99 -27.32
CA ASN A 74 -15.46 -8.68 -27.21
C ASN A 74 -14.30 -7.70 -26.95
N SER A 75 -14.32 -6.53 -27.57
CA SER A 75 -13.34 -5.47 -27.32
C SER A 75 -13.39 -4.99 -25.86
N GLN A 76 -14.60 -4.81 -25.30
CA GLN A 76 -14.78 -4.45 -23.89
C GLN A 76 -14.28 -5.55 -22.95
N LEU A 77 -14.61 -6.82 -23.23
CA LEU A 77 -14.15 -7.97 -22.45
C LEU A 77 -12.61 -8.07 -22.44
N VAL A 78 -11.96 -7.83 -23.56
CA VAL A 78 -10.49 -7.80 -23.63
C VAL A 78 -9.92 -6.71 -22.74
N LEU A 79 -10.49 -5.50 -22.74
CA LEU A 79 -10.05 -4.41 -21.86
C LEU A 79 -10.22 -4.79 -20.39
N SER A 80 -11.40 -5.26 -19.98
CA SER A 80 -11.65 -5.71 -18.60
C SER A 80 -10.71 -6.84 -18.18
N LEU A 81 -10.42 -7.80 -19.06
CA LEU A 81 -9.49 -8.88 -18.78
C LEU A 81 -8.06 -8.37 -18.58
N THR A 82 -7.62 -7.39 -19.37
CA THR A 82 -6.29 -6.80 -19.20
C THR A 82 -6.16 -6.03 -17.88
N GLU A 83 -7.18 -5.27 -17.50
CA GLU A 83 -7.22 -4.57 -16.22
C GLU A 83 -7.21 -5.55 -15.05
N GLN A 84 -8.03 -6.61 -15.11
CA GLN A 84 -8.06 -7.64 -14.08
C GLN A 84 -6.70 -8.32 -13.90
N LYS A 85 -5.98 -8.61 -14.99
CA LYS A 85 -4.63 -9.17 -14.93
C LYS A 85 -3.63 -8.22 -14.28
N GLU A 86 -3.76 -6.91 -14.52
CA GLU A 86 -2.92 -5.92 -13.86
C GLU A 86 -3.18 -5.87 -12.35
N GLN A 87 -4.45 -5.88 -11.94
CA GLN A 87 -4.84 -5.92 -10.53
C GLN A 87 -4.35 -7.20 -9.85
N GLN A 88 -4.48 -8.35 -10.52
CA GLN A 88 -3.94 -9.61 -10.02
C GLN A 88 -2.43 -9.52 -9.77
N LYS A 89 -1.66 -8.95 -10.71
CA LYS A 89 -0.22 -8.75 -10.54
C LYS A 89 0.12 -7.83 -9.36
N LYS A 90 -0.66 -6.76 -9.14
CA LYS A 90 -0.49 -5.86 -7.97
C LYS A 90 -0.78 -6.60 -6.65
N LEU A 91 -1.80 -7.44 -6.62
CA LEU A 91 -2.14 -8.26 -5.46
C LEU A 91 -1.03 -9.29 -5.16
N GLU A 92 -0.55 -10.00 -6.17
CA GLU A 92 0.56 -10.95 -6.02
C GLU A 92 1.82 -10.29 -5.43
N GLN A 93 2.19 -9.10 -5.94
CA GLN A 93 3.31 -8.33 -5.39
C GLN A 93 3.08 -7.91 -3.93
N THR A 94 1.85 -7.57 -3.57
CA THR A 94 1.49 -7.17 -2.19
C THR A 94 1.57 -8.36 -1.25
N VAL A 95 1.05 -9.52 -1.67
CA VAL A 95 1.14 -10.77 -0.91
C VAL A 95 2.60 -11.17 -0.68
N GLU A 96 3.44 -11.07 -1.70
CA GLU A 96 4.87 -11.40 -1.56
C GLU A 96 5.58 -10.45 -0.58
N LYS A 97 5.30 -9.14 -0.64
CA LYS A 97 5.79 -8.16 0.35
C LYS A 97 5.32 -8.49 1.77
N MET A 98 4.05 -8.88 1.95
CA MET A 98 3.52 -9.27 3.25
C MET A 98 4.20 -10.53 3.78
N LYS A 99 4.43 -11.54 2.94
CA LYS A 99 5.15 -12.76 3.30
C LYS A 99 6.59 -12.48 3.76
N GLN A 100 7.29 -11.57 3.08
CA GLN A 100 8.62 -11.13 3.51
C GLN A 100 8.58 -10.40 4.87
N ARG A 101 7.60 -9.53 5.08
CA ARG A 101 7.39 -8.87 6.39
C ARG A 101 7.05 -9.87 7.50
N GLU A 102 6.22 -10.85 7.21
CA GLU A 102 5.86 -11.92 8.15
C GLU A 102 7.09 -12.76 8.54
N THR A 103 7.89 -13.18 7.57
CA THR A 103 9.11 -13.96 7.86
C THR A 103 10.13 -13.18 8.68
N THR A 104 10.29 -11.87 8.43
CA THR A 104 11.19 -11.02 9.22
C THR A 104 10.64 -10.76 10.63
N ALA A 105 9.33 -10.51 10.77
CA ALA A 105 8.68 -10.38 12.07
C ALA A 105 8.80 -11.67 12.90
N ARG A 106 8.60 -12.84 12.28
CA ARG A 106 8.76 -14.15 12.93
C ARG A 106 10.18 -14.40 13.40
N LYS A 107 11.19 -14.02 12.61
CA LYS A 107 12.61 -14.11 13.03
C LYS A 107 12.88 -13.24 14.25
N LYS A 108 12.45 -11.97 14.23
CA LYS A 108 12.58 -11.07 15.39
C LYS A 108 11.87 -11.61 16.62
N GLN A 109 10.67 -12.17 16.45
CA GLN A 109 9.93 -12.77 17.56
C GLN A 109 10.68 -13.96 18.16
N GLN A 110 11.30 -14.80 17.32
CA GLN A 110 12.14 -15.91 17.79
C GLN A 110 13.35 -15.39 18.59
N GLU A 111 14.08 -14.41 18.04
CA GLU A 111 15.23 -13.79 18.71
C GLU A 111 14.86 -13.22 20.09
N LEU A 112 13.75 -12.49 20.19
CA LEU A 112 13.26 -11.95 21.47
C LEU A 112 12.80 -13.05 22.44
N THR A 113 12.29 -14.16 21.92
CA THR A 113 11.90 -15.31 22.76
C THR A 113 13.13 -15.98 23.35
N ASP A 114 14.17 -16.17 22.54
CA ASP A 114 15.44 -16.76 22.95
C ASP A 114 16.15 -15.86 23.98
N GLU A 115 16.19 -14.54 23.75
CA GLU A 115 16.76 -13.58 24.70
C GLU A 115 16.02 -13.57 26.04
N ASN A 116 14.68 -13.60 26.03
CA ASN A 116 13.89 -13.70 27.26
C ASN A 116 14.18 -14.97 28.05
N PHE A 117 14.38 -16.09 27.35
CA PHE A 117 14.74 -17.35 27.98
C PHE A 117 16.13 -17.27 28.65
N ASP A 118 17.11 -16.67 27.97
CA ASP A 118 18.46 -16.46 28.51
C ASP A 118 18.46 -15.50 29.71
N LEU A 119 17.70 -14.41 29.64
CA LEU A 119 17.54 -13.47 30.75
C LEU A 119 16.86 -14.15 31.95
N SER A 120 15.83 -14.97 31.71
CA SER A 120 15.14 -15.74 32.75
C SER A 120 16.08 -16.72 33.46
N ARG A 121 16.96 -17.39 32.70
CA ARG A 121 18.02 -18.24 33.25
C ARG A 121 18.98 -17.46 34.12
N LYS A 122 19.54 -16.35 33.60
CA LYS A 122 20.46 -15.47 34.35
C LYS A 122 19.82 -14.92 35.62
N LEU A 123 18.53 -14.58 35.58
CA LEU A 123 17.77 -14.11 36.74
C LEU A 123 17.67 -15.21 37.81
N SER A 124 17.39 -16.45 37.41
CA SER A 124 17.37 -17.60 38.31
C SER A 124 18.74 -17.84 38.95
N ASP A 125 19.82 -17.79 38.16
CA ASP A 125 21.19 -17.97 38.67
C ASP A 125 21.56 -16.85 39.66
N ASN A 126 21.24 -15.60 39.34
CA ASN A 126 21.44 -14.46 40.24
C ASN A 126 20.65 -14.59 41.54
N LYS A 127 19.44 -15.15 41.50
CA LYS A 127 18.64 -15.43 42.69
C LYS A 127 19.36 -16.43 43.61
N ILE A 128 19.88 -17.53 43.04
CA ILE A 128 20.65 -18.53 43.79
C ILE A 128 21.89 -17.89 44.44
N VAL A 129 22.64 -17.08 43.68
CA VAL A 129 23.83 -16.37 44.18
C VAL A 129 23.47 -15.42 45.32
N SER A 130 22.41 -14.62 45.16
CA SER A 130 21.93 -13.70 46.20
C SER A 130 21.55 -14.43 47.49
N ASP A 131 20.86 -15.57 47.38
CA ASP A 131 20.49 -16.39 48.53
C ASP A 131 21.72 -16.97 49.25
N VAL A 132 22.76 -17.36 48.51
CA VAL A 132 24.05 -17.81 49.09
C VAL A 132 24.75 -16.66 49.80
N LEU A 133 24.87 -15.48 49.16
CA LEU A 133 25.51 -14.31 49.74
C LEU A 133 24.78 -13.82 51.00
N LYS A 134 23.44 -13.90 51.03
CA LYS A 134 22.65 -13.58 52.21
C LYS A 134 22.98 -14.50 53.38
N ARG A 135 23.01 -15.82 53.15
CA ARG A 135 23.39 -16.82 54.17
C ARG A 135 24.80 -16.60 54.69
N GLU A 136 25.73 -16.26 53.79
CA GLU A 136 27.12 -16.00 54.12
C GLU A 136 27.29 -14.71 54.94
N LYS A 137 26.57 -13.64 54.57
CA LYS A 137 26.51 -12.41 55.37
C LYS A 137 26.03 -12.68 56.79
N GLU A 138 24.93 -13.43 56.94
CA GLU A 138 24.41 -13.80 58.27
C GLU A 138 25.42 -14.64 59.08
N ARG A 139 26.22 -15.49 58.43
CA ARG A 139 27.30 -16.24 59.06
C ARG A 139 28.42 -15.33 59.56
N LEU A 140 28.92 -14.46 58.69
CA LEU A 140 29.96 -13.48 59.03
C LEU A 140 29.50 -12.52 60.14
N ASP A 141 28.24 -12.08 60.12
CA ASP A 141 27.67 -11.23 61.17
C ASP A 141 27.66 -11.96 62.53
N ARG A 142 27.35 -13.27 62.56
CA ARG A 142 27.45 -14.09 63.79
C ARG A 142 28.89 -14.21 64.27
N GLU A 143 29.84 -14.52 63.39
CA GLU A 143 31.26 -14.61 63.72
C GLU A 143 31.80 -13.26 64.23
N ASN A 144 31.46 -12.16 63.56
CA ASN A 144 31.85 -10.80 63.96
C ASN A 144 31.32 -10.45 65.36
N ASN A 145 30.07 -10.82 65.67
CA ASN A 145 29.49 -10.62 67.00
C ASN A 145 30.22 -11.44 68.08
N ILE A 146 30.65 -12.68 67.78
CA ILE A 146 31.46 -13.49 68.69
C ILE A 146 32.82 -12.82 68.92
N LEU A 147 33.51 -12.42 67.84
CA LEU A 147 34.80 -11.74 67.91
C LEU A 147 34.72 -10.42 68.67
N LYS A 148 33.67 -9.62 68.49
CA LYS A 148 33.42 -8.40 69.28
C LYS A 148 33.31 -8.70 70.77
N LYS A 149 32.58 -9.76 71.14
CA LYS A 149 32.46 -10.18 72.55
C LYS A 149 33.83 -10.61 73.10
N GLU A 150 34.58 -11.40 72.35
CA GLU A 150 35.91 -11.85 72.78
C GLU A 150 36.91 -10.71 72.90
N ASN A 151 36.91 -9.78 71.93
CA ASN A 151 37.75 -8.59 71.97
C ASN A 151 37.44 -7.74 73.20
N ASN A 152 36.16 -7.49 73.50
CA ASN A 152 35.74 -6.83 74.74
C ASN A 152 36.23 -7.57 76.01
N ARG A 153 36.15 -8.91 76.03
CA ARG A 153 36.68 -9.71 77.15
C ARG A 153 38.19 -9.51 77.32
N LEU A 154 38.95 -9.54 76.23
CA LEU A 154 40.40 -9.32 76.25
C LEU A 154 40.75 -7.89 76.70
N MET A 155 40.02 -6.88 76.23
CA MET A 155 40.17 -5.50 76.68
C MET A 155 39.95 -5.34 78.18
N ASN A 156 38.99 -6.08 78.75
CA ASN A 156 38.74 -6.11 80.19
C ASN A 156 39.89 -6.79 80.96
N TYR A 157 40.43 -7.89 80.45
CA TYR A 157 41.61 -8.55 81.05
C TYR A 157 42.86 -7.65 81.03
N MET A 158 43.02 -6.81 80.02
CA MET A 158 44.13 -5.86 79.93
C MET A 158 43.90 -4.55 80.71
N GLY A 159 42.76 -4.39 81.39
CA GLY A 159 42.43 -3.16 82.14
C GLY A 159 42.24 -1.93 81.25
N LEU A 160 42.02 -2.12 79.94
CA LEU A 160 41.88 -1.06 78.95
C LEU A 160 40.44 -0.58 78.77
N GLN A 161 39.50 -1.07 79.60
CA GLN A 161 38.14 -0.55 79.66
C GLN A 161 38.12 0.69 80.56
N GLY A 162 38.70 1.78 80.05
CA GLY A 162 38.70 3.08 80.70
C GLY A 162 37.56 3.93 80.18
N ASP A 163 36.56 4.16 81.02
CA ASP A 163 35.85 5.44 81.00
C ASP A 163 36.86 6.53 81.36
N SER A 164 37.40 7.21 80.36
CA SER A 164 38.08 8.50 80.53
C SER A 164 37.73 9.38 79.34
N PHE A 165 36.64 10.13 79.50
CA PHE A 165 36.29 11.29 78.66
C PHE A 165 37.36 12.41 78.82
N PRO A 166 37.23 13.50 78.04
CA PRO A 166 37.95 13.81 76.81
C PRO A 166 39.32 14.48 77.07
N HIS A 167 40.39 14.07 76.39
CA HIS A 167 41.57 14.94 76.27
C HIS A 167 41.29 16.04 75.24
N GLN A 168 40.71 17.14 75.71
CA GLN A 168 41.01 18.46 75.14
C GLN A 168 42.51 18.70 75.33
N MET A 169 43.27 18.73 74.24
CA MET A 169 44.55 19.41 74.23
C MET A 169 44.37 20.78 73.58
N HIS A 170 44.20 21.80 74.43
CA HIS A 170 44.77 23.11 74.15
C HIS A 170 46.29 22.98 74.27
N SER A 171 47.01 22.94 73.15
CA SER A 171 48.44 23.25 73.16
C SER A 171 48.61 24.68 72.69
N SER A 172 48.78 25.53 73.69
CA SER A 172 49.26 26.90 73.59
C SER A 172 50.57 26.95 72.81
N ASP A 173 50.63 28.00 72.01
CA ASP A 173 51.79 28.62 71.39
C ASP A 173 52.99 28.70 72.36
N GLN A 174 54.14 28.17 71.94
CA GLN A 174 55.48 28.66 72.27
C GLN A 174 56.52 27.95 71.40
N GLY A 175 57.07 28.71 70.46
CA GLY A 175 58.11 28.25 69.55
C GLY A 175 59.48 28.09 70.21
N ALA A 176 60.30 27.22 69.63
CA ALA A 176 61.73 27.43 69.40
C ALA A 176 62.23 26.34 68.46
N GLY A 177 62.95 26.75 67.42
CA GLY A 177 63.27 25.93 66.26
C GLY A 177 64.06 24.66 66.55
N ARG A 178 63.74 23.64 65.75
CA ARG A 178 64.69 22.58 65.42
C ARG A 178 64.55 22.29 63.94
N GLN A 179 65.58 22.66 63.17
CA GLN A 179 65.76 22.19 61.82
C GLN A 179 65.84 20.66 61.85
N ASN A 180 64.93 20.01 61.13
CA ASN A 180 65.11 18.63 60.68
C ASN A 180 64.78 18.56 59.19
N PRO A 181 65.57 17.82 58.39
CA PRO A 181 65.50 17.81 56.94
C PRO A 181 64.19 17.17 56.45
N GLY A 182 63.56 17.80 55.48
CA GLY A 182 62.29 17.36 54.90
C GLY A 182 62.38 15.96 54.29
N LEU A 183 61.76 14.98 54.94
CA LEU A 183 61.28 13.77 54.29
C LEU A 183 59.90 14.09 53.71
N VAL A 184 59.91 14.67 52.50
CA VAL A 184 58.73 14.79 51.65
C VAL A 184 58.47 13.39 51.07
N TYR A 185 57.55 12.63 51.66
CA TYR A 185 56.98 11.48 50.97
C TYR A 185 56.04 12.03 49.89
N GLY A 186 56.55 12.10 48.67
CA GLY A 186 55.81 12.56 47.50
C GLY A 186 54.66 11.61 47.17
N ASN A 187 53.46 12.17 47.11
CA ASN A 187 52.32 11.58 46.40
C ASN A 187 52.59 11.64 44.88
N PRO A 188 52.62 10.52 44.14
CA PRO A 188 52.98 10.52 42.72
C PRO A 188 51.86 10.97 41.75
N TYR A 189 50.75 11.56 42.23
CA TYR A 189 49.65 12.02 41.37
C TYR A 189 49.19 13.46 41.64
N SER A 190 50.11 14.40 41.91
CA SER A 190 49.75 15.82 42.07
C SER A 190 50.46 16.72 41.08
N GLY A 191 50.33 16.40 39.79
CA GLY A 191 50.87 17.22 38.72
C GLY A 191 50.22 16.96 37.36
N ILE A 192 48.94 17.30 37.20
CA ILE A 192 48.44 17.86 35.94
C ILE A 192 47.49 19.00 36.30
N GLN A 193 48.06 20.19 36.21
CA GLN A 193 47.37 21.47 36.12
C GLN A 193 46.61 21.48 34.79
N GLU A 194 45.38 21.97 34.87
CA GLU A 194 44.41 22.15 33.80
C GLU A 194 45.06 22.74 32.54
N SER A 195 45.17 21.93 31.49
CA SER A 195 45.53 22.40 30.16
C SER A 195 44.26 22.42 29.32
N SER A 196 43.76 23.64 29.14
CA SER A 196 42.67 24.02 28.26
C SER A 196 42.84 23.43 26.87
N ALA A 197 41.98 22.49 26.50
CA ALA A 197 41.75 22.17 25.10
C ALA A 197 40.67 23.15 24.58
N PRO A 198 40.91 23.86 23.45
CA PRO A 198 39.90 24.73 22.89
C PRO A 198 38.76 23.85 22.37
N SER A 199 37.57 24.01 22.94
CA SER A 199 36.35 23.48 22.34
C SER A 199 36.19 24.16 20.97
N PRO A 200 36.20 23.42 19.84
CA PRO A 200 35.76 23.98 18.59
C PRO A 200 34.23 24.07 18.68
N LEU A 201 33.75 25.19 19.19
CA LEU A 201 32.41 25.69 18.89
C LEU A 201 32.33 25.97 17.39
N GLY A 202 32.14 24.90 16.61
CA GLY A 202 31.65 24.96 15.25
C GLY A 202 30.14 24.87 15.29
N MET A 203 29.46 25.94 15.71
CA MET A 203 28.02 26.09 15.49
C MET A 203 27.77 26.11 13.98
N LYS A 204 27.41 24.97 13.40
CA LYS A 204 26.63 24.97 12.16
C LYS A 204 25.24 25.50 12.53
N LYS A 205 24.97 26.75 12.15
CA LYS A 205 23.63 27.31 12.12
C LYS A 205 22.69 26.34 11.40
N CYS A 206 21.56 26.00 12.03
CA CYS A 206 20.42 25.45 11.33
C CYS A 206 19.82 26.57 10.46
N LEU A 207 19.65 26.32 9.16
CA LEU A 207 19.18 27.33 8.19
C LEU A 207 17.68 27.66 8.30
N ILE A 208 16.98 27.21 9.35
CA ILE A 208 15.51 27.30 9.44
C ILE A 208 15.01 27.99 10.72
N CYS A 209 15.75 28.00 11.83
CA CYS A 209 15.26 28.57 13.09
C CYS A 209 16.31 29.44 13.81
N SER A 210 15.99 30.73 13.97
CA SER A 210 16.77 31.73 14.70
C SER A 210 16.20 31.93 16.11
N SER A 211 16.59 31.10 17.08
CA SER A 211 16.39 31.39 18.51
C SER A 211 17.39 30.63 19.37
N ASP A 212 17.92 31.32 20.40
CA ASP A 212 18.90 30.81 21.35
C ASP A 212 18.19 30.16 22.55
N PHE A 213 18.35 28.85 22.75
CA PHE A 213 18.14 28.22 24.05
C PHE A 213 19.16 27.11 24.31
N GLY A 214 19.66 27.08 25.55
CA GLY A 214 20.57 26.07 26.06
C GLY A 214 19.86 24.76 26.41
N ASP A 215 20.63 23.70 26.28
CA ASP A 215 20.48 22.35 26.84
C ASP A 215 19.04 21.82 27.02
N GLY A 216 18.48 21.36 25.91
CA GLY A 216 17.21 20.65 25.85
C GLY A 216 17.06 20.03 24.47
N VAL A 217 16.93 18.70 24.43
CA VAL A 217 16.79 17.89 23.22
C VAL A 217 15.67 18.44 22.32
N CYS A 218 15.96 18.61 21.03
CA CYS A 218 15.01 19.09 20.02
C CYS A 218 13.81 18.13 19.85
N ASP A 219 12.64 18.53 20.35
CA ASP A 219 11.36 17.80 20.24
C ASP A 219 10.58 18.04 18.91
N HIS A 220 11.24 18.53 17.85
CA HIS A 220 10.55 18.82 16.59
C HIS A 220 10.13 17.59 15.77
N ILE A 221 10.61 16.38 16.11
CA ILE A 221 10.15 15.14 15.47
C ILE A 221 8.79 14.69 16.06
N LEU A 222 8.50 15.05 17.31
CA LEU A 222 7.25 14.71 17.98
C LEU A 222 6.08 15.58 17.49
N GLU A 223 6.27 16.89 17.30
CA GLU A 223 5.18 17.76 16.81
C GLU A 223 4.77 17.46 15.36
N GLN A 224 5.72 17.10 14.48
CA GLN A 224 5.39 16.78 13.09
C GLN A 224 4.66 15.43 12.96
N GLN A 225 4.87 14.50 13.90
CA GLN A 225 4.17 13.23 13.97
C GLN A 225 2.81 13.34 14.71
N GLN A 226 2.67 14.32 15.60
CA GLN A 226 1.41 14.62 16.29
C GLN A 226 0.41 15.37 15.38
N MET A 227 0.86 16.10 14.35
CA MET A 227 -0.04 16.67 13.34
C MET A 227 -0.63 15.63 12.37
N GLN A 228 0.06 14.50 12.15
CA GLN A 228 -0.45 13.41 11.28
C GLN A 228 -1.51 12.52 11.94
N THR A 229 -1.73 12.63 13.25
CA THR A 229 -2.64 11.74 14.01
C THR A 229 -4.01 12.35 14.31
N HIS A 230 -4.30 13.56 13.81
CA HIS A 230 -5.56 14.27 14.08
C HIS A 230 -6.43 14.53 12.84
N PHE A 231 -6.21 13.82 11.72
CA PHE A 231 -7.03 13.96 10.51
C PHE A 231 -7.52 12.62 9.98
N LEU A 232 -8.79 12.56 9.59
CA LEU A 232 -9.46 11.47 8.91
C LEU A 232 -9.50 11.80 7.42
N ASN A 233 -8.86 10.98 6.60
CA ASN A 233 -8.81 11.19 5.15
C ASN A 233 -9.86 10.33 4.45
N CYS A 234 -10.62 10.94 3.54
CA CYS A 234 -11.62 10.23 2.75
C CYS A 234 -10.92 9.33 1.73
N PRO A 235 -11.18 8.01 1.70
CA PRO A 235 -10.51 7.08 0.79
C PRO A 235 -10.97 7.20 -0.68
N ILE A 236 -11.95 8.06 -0.97
CA ILE A 236 -12.58 8.17 -2.29
C ILE A 236 -12.13 9.45 -3.02
N CYS A 237 -11.93 10.55 -2.31
CA CYS A 237 -11.52 11.83 -2.90
C CYS A 237 -10.36 12.53 -2.19
N ASP A 238 -9.67 11.83 -1.27
CA ASP A 238 -8.50 12.30 -0.52
C ASP A 238 -8.69 13.62 0.27
N GLU A 239 -9.95 14.01 0.57
CA GLU A 239 -10.23 15.14 1.44
C GLU A 239 -9.92 14.80 2.91
N ALA A 240 -9.24 15.73 3.60
CA ALA A 240 -8.79 15.57 4.97
C ALA A 240 -9.70 16.32 5.95
N PHE A 241 -10.27 15.61 6.92
CA PHE A 241 -11.17 16.15 7.93
C PHE A 241 -10.53 16.07 9.32
N PRO A 242 -10.67 17.08 10.20
CA PRO A 242 -10.18 16.99 11.57
C PRO A 242 -10.85 15.83 12.34
N ALA A 243 -10.10 15.07 13.13
CA ALA A 243 -10.61 13.92 13.91
C ALA A 243 -11.68 14.29 14.94
N ARG A 244 -11.79 15.58 15.30
CA ARG A 244 -12.87 16.14 16.13
C ARG A 244 -14.23 16.21 15.43
N GLU A 245 -14.25 16.13 14.10
CA GLU A 245 -15.42 16.29 13.23
C GLU A 245 -15.82 14.97 12.57
N LYS A 246 -15.85 13.88 13.36
CA LYS A 246 -16.15 12.52 12.89
C LYS A 246 -17.49 12.38 12.14
N GLN A 247 -18.51 13.10 12.60
CA GLN A 247 -19.84 13.10 11.97
C GLN A 247 -19.80 13.63 10.53
N ILE A 248 -19.04 14.71 10.30
CA ILE A 248 -18.91 15.36 8.99
C ILE A 248 -18.15 14.44 8.02
N PHE A 249 -17.12 13.76 8.53
CA PHE A 249 -16.38 12.74 7.77
C PHE A 249 -17.28 11.56 7.36
N GLU A 250 -18.11 11.04 8.28
CA GLU A 250 -19.03 9.94 7.98
C GLU A 250 -20.10 10.33 6.96
N ASP A 251 -20.69 11.52 7.10
CA ASP A 251 -21.66 12.06 6.14
C ASP A 251 -21.02 12.26 4.75
N HIS A 252 -19.78 12.75 4.69
CA HIS A 252 -19.04 12.91 3.45
C HIS A 252 -18.75 11.57 2.75
N VAL A 253 -18.33 10.54 3.50
CA VAL A 253 -18.11 9.18 2.95
C VAL A 253 -19.42 8.58 2.44
N PHE A 254 -20.54 8.85 3.13
CA PHE A 254 -21.86 8.40 2.70
C PHE A 254 -22.32 9.05 1.39
N CYS A 255 -21.99 10.32 1.13
CA CYS A 255 -22.31 11.00 -0.14
C CYS A 255 -21.69 10.33 -1.37
N HIS A 256 -20.57 9.61 -1.24
CA HIS A 256 -19.99 8.85 -2.35
C HIS A 256 -20.71 7.51 -2.61
N SER A 257 -21.59 7.10 -1.70
CA SER A 257 -22.36 5.85 -1.79
C SER A 257 -23.79 6.06 -2.35
N LEU A 258 -24.17 7.32 -2.59
CA LEU A 258 -25.46 7.74 -3.18
C LEU A 258 -25.27 8.05 -4.67
#